data_AF-A0A9D8LEQ0-F1
#
_entry.id   AF-A0A9D8LEQ0-F1
#
_cell.length_a   1.000
_cell.length_b   1.000
_cell.length_c   1.000
_cell.angle_alpha   90.00
_cell.angle_beta   90.00
_cell.angle_gamma   90.00
#
_symmetry.space_group_name_H-M   'P 1'
#
loop_
_entity.id
_entity.type
_entity.pdbx_description
1 polymer ?
#
loop_
_entity_poly.entity_id
_entity_poly.type
_entity_poly.pdbx_seq_one_letter_code
_entity_poly.pdbx_strand_id
1 'polypeptide(L)' 'MLNRQGRPTAAGEAESRSHETFTGNRALQQIEPLIFEIGHRESTGVDIEKPAPFKSRLGKHARQGEIGLPGLSEPEA' A
#
# COMPACT_ATOMS: atom_id res chain seq x y z
N MET A 1 -61.84 0.71 22.50
CA MET A 1 -60.94 -0.46 22.59
C MET A 1 -59.56 -0.02 22.14
N LEU A 2 -58.52 -0.18 22.96
CA LEU A 2 -57.18 0.34 22.70
C LEU A 2 -56.30 -0.75 22.06
N ASN A 3 -55.60 -0.43 20.98
CA ASN A 3 -54.73 -1.38 20.27
C ASN A 3 -53.56 -1.82 21.17
N ARG A 4 -53.36 -3.13 21.32
CA ARG A 4 -52.37 -3.75 22.24
C ARG A 4 -51.02 -4.08 21.61
N GLN A 5 -50.79 -3.71 20.35
CA GLN A 5 -49.57 -4.06 19.61
C GLN A 5 -48.78 -2.78 19.30
N GLY A 6 -47.61 -2.66 19.91
CA GLY A 6 -46.67 -1.57 19.67
C GLY A 6 -45.75 -1.86 18.48
N ARG A 7 -45.21 -0.81 17.85
CA ARG A 7 -44.18 -0.93 16.81
C ARG A 7 -42.91 -1.56 17.41
N PRO A 8 -42.33 -2.60 16.78
CA PRO A 8 -41.12 -3.24 17.29
C PRO A 8 -39.98 -2.21 17.43
N THR A 9 -39.32 -2.21 18.60
CA THR A 9 -38.29 -1.23 19.01
C THR A 9 -36.86 -1.79 18.96
N ALA A 10 -36.69 -3.07 18.61
CA ALA A 10 -35.39 -3.68 18.40
C ALA A 10 -34.97 -3.57 16.92
N ALA A 11 -33.68 -3.34 16.67
CA ALA A 11 -33.11 -3.57 15.35
C ALA A 11 -33.24 -5.07 15.03
N GLY A 12 -33.76 -5.41 13.85
CA GLY A 12 -33.82 -6.80 13.38
C GLY A 12 -32.42 -7.40 13.20
N GLU A 13 -32.34 -8.70 12.98
CA GLU A 13 -31.07 -9.37 12.67
C GLU A 13 -30.44 -8.76 11.41
N ALA A 14 -29.19 -8.32 11.53
CA ALA A 14 -28.41 -7.88 10.38
C ALA A 14 -27.87 -9.12 9.66
N GLU A 15 -28.38 -9.40 8.46
CA GLU A 15 -27.74 -10.37 7.57
C GLU A 15 -26.37 -9.83 7.12
N SER A 16 -25.28 -10.47 7.55
CA SER A 16 -23.97 -10.24 6.95
C SER A 16 -23.91 -10.98 5.61
N ARG A 17 -24.30 -10.32 4.52
CA ARG A 17 -24.07 -10.86 3.17
C ARG A 17 -22.62 -10.60 2.78
N SER A 18 -21.88 -11.67 2.48
CA SER A 18 -20.59 -11.56 1.81
C SER A 18 -20.81 -11.02 0.40
N HIS A 19 -20.28 -9.83 0.12
CA HIS A 19 -20.22 -9.31 -1.23
C HIS A 19 -18.96 -9.83 -1.92
N GLU A 20 -19.12 -10.87 -2.72
CA GLU A 20 -18.03 -11.39 -3.55
C GLU A 20 -17.80 -10.45 -4.73
N THR A 21 -16.54 -10.09 -4.96
CA THR A 21 -16.11 -9.36 -6.15
C THR A 21 -15.48 -10.33 -7.14
N PHE A 22 -15.52 -9.98 -8.43
CA PHE A 22 -14.94 -10.83 -9.49
C PHE A 22 -13.45 -11.18 -9.24
N THR A 23 -12.68 -10.27 -8.63
CA THR A 23 -11.26 -10.47 -8.32
C THR A 23 -10.99 -10.95 -6.89
N GLY A 24 -12.00 -10.97 -6.01
CA GLY A 24 -11.85 -11.23 -4.58
C GLY A 24 -11.37 -10.02 -3.75
N ASN A 25 -11.07 -8.87 -4.37
CA ASN A 25 -10.68 -7.63 -3.69
C ASN A 25 -11.82 -7.11 -2.78
N ARG A 26 -11.45 -6.50 -1.64
CA ARG A 26 -12.40 -5.96 -0.65
C ARG A 26 -12.02 -4.54 -0.24
N ALA A 27 -12.74 -3.54 -0.76
CA ALA A 27 -12.43 -2.13 -0.55
C ALA A 27 -10.97 -1.80 -0.91
N LEU A 28 -10.15 -1.36 0.06
CA LEU A 28 -8.73 -1.07 -0.12
C LEU A 28 -7.83 -2.31 -0.03
N GLN A 29 -8.38 -3.49 0.22
CA GLN A 29 -7.65 -4.75 0.17
C GLN A 29 -7.61 -5.23 -1.29
N GLN A 30 -6.59 -4.76 -2.00
CA GLN A 30 -6.31 -5.12 -3.38
C GLN A 30 -5.14 -6.10 -3.45
N ILE A 31 -5.15 -6.98 -4.46
CA ILE A 31 -4.01 -7.83 -4.77
C ILE A 31 -2.97 -6.98 -5.49
N GLU A 32 -2.11 -6.31 -4.71
CA GLU A 32 -0.97 -5.55 -5.21
C GLU A 32 0.33 -6.18 -4.69
N PRO A 33 1.27 -6.55 -5.58
CA PRO A 33 2.54 -7.11 -5.17
C PRO A 33 3.38 -6.08 -4.42
N LEU A 34 4.24 -6.56 -3.51
CA LEU A 34 5.18 -5.70 -2.81
C LEU A 34 6.24 -5.17 -3.77
N ILE A 35 6.79 -3.99 -3.48
CA ILE A 35 7.90 -3.42 -4.27
C ILE A 35 9.14 -4.34 -4.35
N PHE A 36 9.31 -5.25 -3.38
CA PHE A 36 10.38 -6.26 -3.40
C PHE A 36 10.15 -7.39 -4.40
N GLU A 37 8.92 -7.57 -4.88
CA GLU A 37 8.54 -8.61 -5.84
C GLU A 37 8.61 -8.11 -7.28
N ILE A 38 8.37 -6.81 -7.49
CA ILE A 38 8.30 -6.21 -8.84
C ILE A 38 9.38 -5.16 -9.13
N GLY A 39 10.03 -4.61 -8.11
CA GLY A 39 11.02 -3.54 -8.29
C GLY A 39 12.43 -4.02 -8.62
N HIS A 40 13.24 -3.11 -9.15
CA HIS A 40 14.64 -3.35 -9.53
C HIS A 40 15.57 -2.41 -8.77
N ARG A 41 16.79 -2.87 -8.45
CA ARG A 41 17.78 -2.06 -7.70
C ARG A 41 18.40 -0.92 -8.53
N GLU A 42 18.27 -1.03 -9.85
CA GLU A 42 18.87 -0.10 -10.82
C GLU A 42 17.90 1.01 -11.26
N SER A 43 16.62 0.93 -10.88
CA SER A 43 15.57 1.87 -11.29
C SER A 43 15.15 2.78 -10.15
N THR A 44 14.70 3.99 -10.52
CA THR A 44 14.14 4.98 -9.61
C THR A 44 13.02 5.72 -10.33
N GLY A 45 11.96 6.06 -9.59
CA GLY A 45 10.79 6.78 -10.13
C GLY A 45 10.96 8.29 -10.13
N VAL A 46 12.15 8.76 -9.75
CA VAL A 46 12.50 10.17 -9.68
C VAL A 46 13.78 10.41 -10.46
N ASP A 47 13.78 11.47 -11.26
CA ASP A 47 14.96 11.94 -11.97
C ASP A 47 15.94 12.56 -10.97
N ILE A 48 16.99 11.82 -10.64
CA ILE A 48 18.05 12.27 -9.75
C ILE A 48 19.27 12.63 -10.59
N GLU A 49 19.64 13.91 -10.57
CA GLU A 49 20.90 14.36 -11.15
C GLU A 49 22.11 13.76 -10.42
N LYS A 50 23.19 13.51 -11.15
CA LYS A 50 24.43 13.06 -10.53
C LYS A 50 24.97 14.16 -9.61
N PRO A 51 25.42 13.82 -8.39
CA PRO A 51 25.97 14.82 -7.49
C PRO A 51 27.22 15.46 -8.10
N ALA A 52 27.37 16.77 -7.91
CA ALA A 52 28.61 17.47 -8.24
C ALA A 52 29.79 16.87 -7.45
N PRO A 53 31.04 17.02 -7.94
CA PRO A 53 32.21 16.53 -7.21
C PRO A 53 32.26 17.12 -5.79
N PHE A 54 32.33 16.26 -4.78
CA PHE A 54 32.41 16.66 -3.38
C PHE A 54 33.39 15.80 -2.60
N LYS A 55 33.91 16.34 -1.49
CA LYS A 55 34.71 15.58 -0.53
C LYS A 55 33.80 15.04 0.57
N SER A 56 33.72 13.71 0.71
CA SER A 56 32.94 13.08 1.77
C SER A 56 33.43 13.50 3.17
N ARG A 57 32.50 13.87 4.03
CA ARG A 57 32.74 14.24 5.43
C ARG A 57 32.44 13.10 6.42
N LEU A 58 31.99 11.95 5.92
CA LEU A 58 31.58 10.82 6.75
C LEU A 58 32.75 9.97 7.27
N GLY A 59 33.93 10.06 6.65
CA GLY A 59 35.12 9.33 7.09
C GLY A 59 34.84 7.83 7.27
N LYS A 60 35.12 7.30 8.46
CA LYS A 60 34.91 5.88 8.81
C LYS A 60 33.43 5.47 8.93
N HIS A 61 32.51 6.43 8.95
CA HIS A 61 31.06 6.18 8.99
C HIS A 61 30.43 6.15 7.59
N ALA A 62 31.24 6.27 6.53
CA ALA A 62 30.73 6.09 5.18
C ALA A 62 30.20 4.67 4.96
N ARG A 63 29.15 4.55 4.16
CA ARG A 63 28.60 3.26 3.74
C ARG A 63 29.68 2.44 3.02
N GLN A 64 29.71 1.14 3.29
CA GLN A 64 30.65 0.20 2.66
C GLN A 64 30.03 -0.54 1.47
N GLY A 65 28.71 -0.42 1.27
CA GLY A 65 28.00 -1.11 0.21
C GLY A 65 26.67 -0.44 -0.16
N GLU A 66 25.90 -1.15 -0.98
CA GLU A 66 24.57 -0.72 -1.41
C GLU A 66 23.55 -0.75 -0.27
N ILE A 67 22.52 0.12 -0.33
CA ILE A 67 21.39 0.08 0.62
C ILE A 67 20.49 -1.11 0.25
N GLY A 68 20.39 -1.43 -1.04
CA GLY A 68 19.63 -2.57 -1.55
C GLY A 68 18.12 -2.36 -1.56
N LEU A 69 17.67 -1.11 -1.71
CA LEU A 69 16.24 -0.82 -1.91
C LEU A 69 15.89 -0.94 -3.39
N PRO A 70 14.87 -1.73 -3.76
CA PRO A 70 14.34 -1.74 -5.11
C PRO A 70 13.53 -0.45 -5.35
N GLY A 71 13.58 0.03 -6.58
CA GLY A 71 12.73 1.08 -7.09
C GLY A 71 11.86 0.61 -8.25
N LEU A 72 10.93 1.46 -8.63
CA LEU A 72 10.13 1.38 -9.86
C LEU A 72 10.33 2.70 -10.58
N SER A 73 10.39 2.69 -11.91
CA SER A 73 10.27 3.91 -12.70
C SER A 73 8.85 4.48 -12.61
N GLU A 74 8.66 5.77 -12.90
CA GLU A 74 7.33 6.41 -12.83
C GLU A 74 6.25 5.66 -13.64
N PRO A 75 6.51 5.13 -14.85
CA PRO A 75 5.51 4.37 -15.60
C PRO A 75 5.18 2.97 -15.04
N GLU A 76 6.00 2.44 -14.13
CA GLU A 76 5.83 1.11 -13.52
C GLU A 76 5.02 1.16 -12.22
N ALA A 77 4.79 2.36 -11.67
CA ALA A 77 4.09 2.58 -10.40
C ALA A 77 2.57 2.77 -10.55
#